data_AF-A0A094LPC4-F1
#
_entry.id   AF-A0A094LPC4-F1
#
_cell.length_a   1.000
_cell.length_b   1.000
_cell.length_c   1.000
_cell.angle_alpha   90.00
_cell.angle_beta   90.00
_cell.angle_gamma   90.00
#
_symmetry.space_group_name_H-M   'P 1'
#
loop_
_entity.id
_entity.type
_entity.pdbx_description
1 polymer ?
#
loop_
_entity_poly.entity_id
_entity_poly.type
_entity_poly.pdbx_seq_one_letter_code
_entity_poly.pdbx_strand_id
1 'polypeptide(L)'
;MKNALTVFALLAMNFVFTSSSMADEHLADRHRKLQVKCASCHGETKPFTAPKMDKCLSCHGGSYEKLASKTAHTHPNPHFTHIGDKECSSCHKGHKESQLFCNDCHAFDVKVP
;
A
#
# COMPACT_ATOMS: atom_id res chain seq x y z
N MET A 1 -3.03 -61.31 31.28
CA MET A 1 -3.80 -61.06 30.04
C MET A 1 -4.88 -60.05 30.35
N LYS A 2 -5.10 -59.10 29.42
CA LYS A 2 -5.99 -57.93 29.50
C LYS A 2 -5.32 -56.71 30.17
N ASN A 3 -5.38 -55.56 29.49
CA ASN A 3 -5.03 -54.20 29.95
C ASN A 3 -3.66 -53.62 29.55
N ALA A 4 -3.09 -54.02 28.41
CA ALA A 4 -1.93 -53.33 27.83
C ALA A 4 -2.12 -52.90 26.36
N LEU A 5 -3.37 -52.74 25.91
CA LEU A 5 -3.67 -52.48 24.50
C LEU A 5 -4.77 -51.42 24.35
N THR A 6 -4.54 -50.19 24.79
CA THR A 6 -5.32 -48.99 24.41
C THR A 6 -4.65 -47.70 24.89
N VAL A 7 -3.36 -47.51 24.56
CA VAL A 7 -2.65 -46.22 24.77
C VAL A 7 -2.38 -45.50 23.43
N PHE A 8 -2.88 -46.02 22.32
CA PHE A 8 -2.68 -45.44 20.98
C PHE A 8 -3.99 -44.92 20.37
N ALA A 9 -4.81 -44.21 21.16
CA ALA A 9 -5.84 -43.33 20.59
C ALA A 9 -5.19 -41.96 20.35
N LEU A 10 -4.44 -41.92 19.25
CA LEU A 10 -3.93 -40.77 18.52
C LEU A 10 -4.64 -39.46 18.93
N LEU A 11 -3.89 -38.63 19.66
CA LEU A 11 -4.12 -37.21 19.81
C LEU A 11 -3.96 -36.59 18.42
N ALA A 12 -4.99 -36.72 17.57
CA ALA A 12 -5.03 -36.13 16.23
C ALA A 12 -5.18 -34.61 16.40
N MET A 13 -4.00 -34.00 16.51
CA MET A 13 -3.70 -32.59 16.52
C MET A 13 -4.33 -31.95 15.26
N ASN A 14 -5.57 -31.47 15.39
CA ASN A 14 -6.22 -30.65 14.39
C ASN A 14 -5.67 -29.23 14.48
N PHE A 15 -4.40 -29.05 14.09
CA PHE A 15 -3.87 -27.73 13.81
C PHE A 15 -4.31 -27.36 12.39
N VAL A 16 -5.52 -26.81 12.28
CA VAL A 16 -5.98 -26.17 11.05
C VAL A 16 -5.04 -24.98 10.81
N PHE A 17 -4.07 -25.16 9.92
CA PHE A 17 -3.28 -24.05 9.38
C PHE A 17 -4.25 -23.17 8.59
N THR A 18 -4.82 -22.16 9.25
CA THR A 18 -5.52 -21.09 8.55
C THR A 18 -4.46 -20.31 7.78
N SER A 19 -4.36 -20.56 6.49
CA SER A 19 -3.54 -19.76 5.58
C SER A 19 -4.15 -18.36 5.52
N SER A 20 -3.70 -17.46 6.38
CA SER A 20 -4.03 -16.04 6.29
C SER A 20 -3.39 -15.50 5.01
N SER A 21 -4.14 -15.41 3.91
CA SER A 21 -3.67 -14.64 2.77
C SER A 21 -3.60 -13.18 3.22
N MET A 22 -2.40 -12.66 3.47
CA MET A 22 -2.20 -11.23 3.65
C MET A 22 -2.40 -10.59 2.28
N ALA A 23 -3.64 -10.21 1.96
CA ALA A 23 -3.89 -9.29 0.85
C ALA A 23 -3.06 -8.03 1.11
N ASP A 24 -2.33 -7.56 0.10
CA ASP A 24 -1.51 -6.34 0.22
C ASP A 24 -2.45 -5.17 0.58
N GLU A 25 -2.08 -4.39 1.58
CA GLU A 25 -2.96 -3.36 2.10
C GLU A 25 -2.93 -2.13 1.21
N HIS A 26 -4.12 -1.62 0.85
CA HIS A 26 -4.22 -0.40 0.10
C HIS A 26 -3.58 0.77 0.87
N LEU A 27 -3.17 1.82 0.15
CA LEU A 27 -2.46 2.95 0.73
C LEU A 27 -3.21 3.61 1.90
N ALA A 28 -4.53 3.73 1.79
CA ALA A 28 -5.35 4.30 2.84
C ALA A 28 -5.38 3.42 4.08
N ASP A 29 -5.34 2.10 3.95
CA ASP A 29 -5.31 1.17 5.09
C ASP A 29 -4.01 1.31 5.87
N ARG A 30 -2.88 1.46 5.16
CA ARG A 30 -1.58 1.73 5.77
C ARG A 30 -1.56 3.06 6.54
N HIS A 31 -2.15 4.11 5.99
CA HIS A 31 -2.28 5.40 6.71
C HIS A 31 -3.25 5.31 7.89
N ARG A 32 -4.36 4.60 7.74
CA ARG A 32 -5.35 4.32 8.80
C ARG A 32 -4.72 3.59 9.98
N LYS A 33 -3.82 2.63 9.74
CA LYS A 33 -3.05 1.92 10.79
C LYS A 33 -2.14 2.86 11.58
N LEU A 34 -1.62 3.90 10.93
CA LEU A 34 -0.88 4.98 11.58
C LEU A 34 -1.81 6.04 12.21
N GLN A 35 -3.10 5.73 12.38
CA GLN A 35 -4.11 6.59 13.00
C GLN A 35 -4.34 7.92 12.27
N VAL A 36 -3.98 8.00 10.98
CA VAL A 36 -4.31 9.16 10.14
C VAL A 36 -5.81 9.18 9.89
N LYS A 37 -6.44 10.34 10.18
CA LYS A 37 -7.88 10.54 9.99
C LYS A 37 -8.22 10.75 8.52
N CYS A 38 -9.41 10.35 8.09
CA CYS A 38 -9.89 10.54 6.71
C CYS A 38 -9.77 12.01 6.26
N ALA A 39 -10.13 12.94 7.15
CA ALA A 39 -10.05 14.38 6.88
C ALA A 39 -8.63 14.91 6.67
N SER A 40 -7.59 14.20 7.12
CA SER A 40 -6.20 14.58 6.88
C SER A 40 -5.83 14.53 5.40
N CYS A 41 -6.43 13.59 4.64
CA CYS A 41 -6.24 13.49 3.19
C CYS A 41 -7.35 14.23 2.43
N HIS A 42 -8.60 14.11 2.87
CA HIS A 42 -9.74 14.56 2.07
C HIS A 42 -10.34 15.91 2.50
N GLY A 43 -9.96 16.45 3.65
CA GLY A 43 -10.57 17.66 4.22
C GLY A 43 -11.92 17.43 4.90
N GLU A 44 -12.56 16.27 4.68
CA GLU A 44 -13.84 15.89 5.26
C GLU A 44 -13.87 14.42 5.72
N THR A 45 -14.91 14.04 6.46
CA THR A 45 -15.00 12.73 7.13
C THR A 45 -15.57 11.60 6.25
N LYS A 46 -16.40 11.92 5.25
CA LYS A 46 -17.01 10.95 4.32
C LYS A 46 -16.80 11.37 2.86
N PRO A 47 -15.56 11.27 2.37
CA PRO A 47 -15.19 11.77 1.05
C PRO A 47 -15.50 10.75 -0.06
N PHE A 48 -15.80 11.26 -1.25
CA PHE A 48 -15.97 10.46 -2.48
C PHE A 48 -15.00 10.87 -3.59
N THR A 49 -14.14 11.86 -3.33
CA THR A 49 -13.17 12.39 -4.28
C THR A 49 -11.75 12.05 -3.86
N ALA A 50 -10.86 11.99 -4.85
CA ALA A 50 -9.44 11.80 -4.58
C ALA A 50 -8.88 13.01 -3.80
N PRO A 51 -7.96 12.78 -2.84
CA PRO A 51 -7.29 13.86 -2.14
C PRO A 51 -6.42 14.65 -3.12
N LYS A 52 -6.27 15.95 -2.83
CA LYS A 52 -5.39 16.85 -3.58
C LYS A 52 -3.93 16.61 -3.18
N MET A 53 -3.01 16.81 -4.14
CA MET A 53 -1.57 16.66 -3.92
C MET A 53 -1.02 17.46 -2.73
N ASP A 54 -1.57 18.64 -2.43
CA ASP A 54 -1.13 19.47 -1.29
C ASP A 54 -1.24 18.74 0.05
N LYS A 55 -2.28 17.92 0.24
CA LYS A 55 -2.47 17.08 1.43
C LYS A 55 -1.42 15.97 1.54
N CYS A 56 -0.98 15.45 0.41
CA CYS A 56 0.12 14.48 0.37
C CYS A 56 1.43 15.18 0.76
N LEU A 57 1.72 16.32 0.12
CA LEU A 57 2.95 17.06 0.29
C LEU A 57 3.12 17.66 1.69
N SER A 58 2.02 17.96 2.41
CA SER A 58 2.11 18.45 3.80
C SER A 58 2.79 17.47 4.76
N CYS A 59 2.89 16.19 4.39
CA CYS A 59 3.61 15.17 5.16
C CYS A 59 4.75 14.54 4.35
N HIS A 60 4.62 14.41 3.03
CA HIS A 60 5.58 13.74 2.16
C HIS A 60 6.34 14.74 1.30
N GLY A 61 7.58 15.04 1.69
CA GLY A 61 8.53 15.77 0.85
C GLY A 61 8.35 17.29 0.81
N GLY A 62 7.19 17.84 1.17
CA GLY A 62 6.92 19.29 1.23
C GLY A 62 6.76 19.96 -0.15
N SER A 63 7.44 19.46 -1.18
CA SER A 63 7.25 19.82 -2.58
C SER A 63 7.54 18.61 -3.48
N TYR A 64 6.99 18.64 -4.71
CA TYR A 64 7.24 17.59 -5.70
C TYR A 64 8.73 17.48 -6.04
N GLU A 65 9.42 18.61 -6.24
CA GLU A 65 10.87 18.68 -6.48
C GLU A 65 11.71 18.04 -5.35
N LYS A 66 11.37 18.31 -4.09
CA LYS A 66 12.05 17.71 -2.94
C LYS A 66 11.82 16.20 -2.89
N LEU A 67 10.63 15.74 -3.27
CA LEU A 67 10.33 14.31 -3.37
C LEU A 67 11.12 13.66 -4.52
N ALA A 68 11.17 14.31 -5.68
CA ALA A 68 11.97 13.92 -6.83
C ALA A 68 13.45 13.74 -6.47
N SER A 69 14.00 14.68 -5.70
CA SER A 69 15.38 14.61 -5.19
C SER A 69 15.59 13.41 -4.26
N LYS A 70 14.61 13.11 -3.39
CA LYS A 70 14.68 11.94 -2.47
C LYS A 70 14.62 10.60 -3.21
N THR A 71 13.92 10.54 -4.33
CA THR A 71 13.81 9.32 -5.16
C THR A 71 14.77 9.28 -6.34
N ALA A 72 15.78 10.15 -6.37
CA ALA A 72 16.77 10.21 -7.45
C ALA A 72 17.58 8.92 -7.64
N HIS A 73 17.62 8.05 -6.64
CA HIS A 73 18.26 6.74 -6.72
C HIS A 73 17.41 5.68 -7.45
N THR A 74 16.10 5.91 -7.63
CA THR A 74 15.20 5.00 -8.34
C THR A 74 15.31 5.21 -9.86
N HIS A 75 15.30 4.12 -10.63
CA HIS A 75 15.47 4.17 -12.09
C HIS A 75 14.31 3.42 -12.80
N PRO A 76 13.47 4.12 -13.59
CA PRO A 76 13.41 5.57 -13.73
C PRO A 76 12.98 6.23 -12.41
N ASN A 77 13.28 7.52 -12.22
CA ASN A 77 12.79 8.26 -11.05
C ASN A 77 11.29 8.56 -11.25
N PRO A 78 10.37 7.92 -10.52
CA PRO A 78 8.93 8.06 -10.77
C PRO A 78 8.39 9.46 -10.45
N HIS A 79 9.15 10.26 -9.71
CA HIS A 79 8.80 11.64 -9.34
C HIS A 79 9.60 12.68 -10.12
N PHE A 80 10.37 12.28 -11.13
CA PHE A 80 11.02 13.21 -12.05
C PHE A 80 10.76 12.75 -13.47
N THR A 81 9.73 13.32 -14.10
CA THR A 81 9.19 12.82 -15.37
C THR A 81 9.24 13.88 -16.46
N HIS A 82 9.26 13.43 -17.72
CA HIS A 82 9.21 14.32 -18.88
C HIS A 82 7.82 14.94 -19.13
N ILE A 83 6.78 14.49 -18.40
CA ILE A 83 5.43 15.06 -18.50
C ILE A 83 5.15 16.14 -17.43
N GLY A 84 6.14 16.44 -16.58
CA GLY A 84 6.01 17.35 -15.45
C GLY A 84 5.40 16.71 -14.21
N ASP A 85 4.88 17.56 -13.33
CA ASP A 85 4.29 17.16 -12.06
C ASP A 85 2.89 16.56 -12.28
N LYS A 86 2.61 15.43 -11.64
CA LYS A 86 1.32 14.74 -11.72
C LYS A 86 0.73 14.58 -10.33
N GLU A 87 -0.59 14.71 -10.20
CA GLU A 87 -1.29 14.44 -8.95
C GLU A 87 -0.89 13.08 -8.37
N CYS A 88 -0.51 13.01 -7.09
CA CYS A 88 -0.02 11.80 -6.45
C CYS A 88 -0.99 10.61 -6.63
N SER A 89 -2.29 10.90 -6.55
CA SER A 89 -3.38 9.94 -6.71
C SER A 89 -3.51 9.34 -8.12
N SER A 90 -2.77 9.87 -9.10
CA SER A 90 -2.66 9.28 -10.43
C SER A 90 -1.98 7.91 -10.38
N CYS A 91 -1.05 7.70 -9.44
CA CYS A 91 -0.34 6.44 -9.26
C CYS A 91 -0.68 5.77 -7.93
N HIS A 92 -0.62 6.56 -6.85
CA HIS A 92 -0.82 6.10 -5.49
C HIS A 92 -2.30 6.01 -5.16
N LYS A 93 -2.87 4.80 -5.24
CA LYS A 93 -4.31 4.61 -5.04
C LYS A 93 -4.61 4.37 -3.57
N GLY A 94 -5.42 5.26 -3.00
CA GLY A 94 -5.83 5.20 -1.59
C GLY A 94 -6.57 3.91 -1.24
N HIS A 95 -7.69 3.67 -1.92
CA HIS A 95 -8.63 2.58 -1.58
C HIS A 95 -8.67 1.46 -2.65
N LYS A 96 -7.62 1.35 -3.47
CA LYS A 96 -7.47 0.36 -4.54
C LYS A 96 -5.99 0.05 -4.71
N GLU A 97 -5.68 -0.93 -5.55
CA GLU A 97 -4.30 -1.24 -5.92
C GLU A 97 -3.62 -0.06 -6.63
N SER A 98 -2.41 0.28 -6.21
CA SER A 98 -1.59 1.32 -6.83
C SER A 98 -1.13 0.89 -8.23
N GLN A 99 -1.00 1.86 -9.15
CA GLN A 99 -0.58 1.59 -10.53
C GLN A 99 0.45 2.63 -10.97
N LEU A 100 1.45 2.22 -11.74
CA LEU A 100 2.43 3.15 -12.28
C LEU A 100 1.89 3.76 -13.58
N PHE A 101 1.52 5.04 -13.56
CA PHE A 101 1.00 5.72 -14.76
C PHE A 101 1.97 5.66 -15.96
N CYS A 102 3.28 5.59 -15.70
CA CYS A 102 4.29 5.49 -16.73
C CYS A 102 4.05 4.27 -17.64
N ASN A 103 3.48 3.20 -17.08
CA ASN A 103 3.22 1.96 -17.80
C ASN A 103 2.01 2.02 -18.74
N ASP A 104 1.33 3.17 -18.81
CA ASP A 104 0.38 3.42 -19.90
C ASP A 104 1.11 3.55 -21.26
N CYS A 105 2.38 3.96 -21.24
CA CYS A 105 3.23 4.11 -22.43
C CYS A 105 4.52 3.29 -22.39
N HIS A 106 4.98 2.88 -21.21
CA HIS A 106 6.24 2.17 -20.98
C HIS A 106 6.01 0.79 -20.37
N ALA A 107 7.11 0.04 -20.17
CA ALA A 107 7.10 -1.22 -19.44
C ALA A 107 8.22 -1.20 -18.40
N PHE A 108 7.95 -0.58 -17.25
CA PHE A 108 8.85 -0.54 -16.11
C PHE A 108 8.41 -1.52 -15.02
N ASP A 109 9.38 -2.20 -14.42
CA ASP A 109 9.19 -3.00 -13.21
C ASP A 109 9.45 -2.15 -11.97
N VAL A 110 8.54 -1.21 -11.70
CA VAL A 110 8.58 -0.34 -10.51
C VAL A 110 7.31 -0.53 -9.72
N LYS A 111 7.43 -1.05 -8.49
CA LYS A 111 6.30 -1.16 -7.56
C LYS A 111 5.97 0.22 -6.99
N VAL A 112 4.75 0.67 -7.23
CA VAL A 112 4.22 1.87 -6.57
C VAL A 112 3.83 1.49 -5.14
N PRO A 113 4.32 2.23 -4.13
CA PRO A 113 3.97 2.02 -2.73
C PRO A 113 2.48 1.86 -2.53
#